data_AF-A0A4Y8KJC9-F1
#
_entry.id   AF-A0A4Y8KJC9-F1
#
_cell.length_a   1.000
_cell.length_b   1.000
_cell.length_c   1.000
_cell.angle_alpha   90.00
_cell.angle_beta   90.00
_cell.angle_gamma   90.00
#
_symmetry.space_group_name_H-M   'P 1'
#
loop_
_entity.id
_entity.type
_entity.pdbx_description
1 polymer ?
#
loop_
_entity_poly.entity_id
_entity_poly.type
_entity_poly.pdbx_seq_one_letter_code
_entity_poly.pdbx_strand_id
1 'polypeptide(L)'
;MTGPRRWPVHPAPIDGETFYSWLRRIAACYSTDLTLLGDDLGFTLRWRPPEDIDAAATSAMIDVPAERTGVTPDRLRQMDAAGWVPWRRDKSDEVQQGAQRTCRFPGCVRAAVSAESGSGRPPEYCDDDGHNRAAGWRARRRLADEPSRNIEDEKRPVDAARQRAGELSGQITGMLEQLGQQLTALKEELQTVADPDAVEAQIESVTTEAATQVAAATTRTRRAEQAQRQADAERLEADAAATEASELADQRHADLTVTQLELGDREHALDQVTAELVAVRSAAKAQNAQAQAELSRLREQLTTVRTRLGEAEHERDDAAARAETASAAWAEAEERARGAVARADDEAARAQRIETDLAKIRDQLDQARTAKDTLREEGRSLREHLATAIVERDAARANARRERTHADQRISELSTISDQQIAHLRDGAAELRQEVREQRGRADRPLLDPTSASGGD
;
A
#
# COMPACT_ATOMS: atom_id res chain seq x y z
N MET A 1 -38.95 -9.38 9.43
CA MET A 1 -37.82 -8.44 9.65
C MET A 1 -37.25 -8.74 11.03
N THR A 2 -35.94 -8.94 11.14
CA THR A 2 -35.28 -9.06 12.46
C THR A 2 -35.23 -7.70 13.13
N GLY A 3 -35.71 -7.59 14.37
CA GLY A 3 -35.59 -6.36 15.14
C GLY A 3 -34.13 -5.98 15.45
N PRO A 4 -33.90 -4.75 15.93
CA PRO A 4 -32.57 -4.25 16.25
C PRO A 4 -31.85 -5.17 17.22
N ARG A 5 -30.63 -5.59 16.86
CA ARG A 5 -29.75 -6.32 17.78
C ARG A 5 -29.18 -5.33 18.79
N ARG A 6 -29.74 -5.32 19.99
CA ARG A 6 -29.15 -4.65 21.15
C ARG A 6 -27.71 -5.13 21.34
N TRP A 7 -26.80 -4.22 21.68
CA TRP A 7 -25.42 -4.57 21.98
C TRP A 7 -25.36 -5.35 23.30
N PRO A 8 -24.71 -6.54 23.34
CA PRO A 8 -24.71 -7.40 24.53
C PRO A 8 -23.88 -6.84 25.70
N VAL A 9 -22.93 -5.93 25.43
CA VAL A 9 -22.15 -5.21 26.44
C VAL A 9 -21.99 -3.76 26.00
N HIS A 10 -22.37 -2.81 26.85
CA HIS A 10 -22.04 -1.40 26.68
C HIS A 10 -22.00 -0.69 28.04
N PRO A 11 -21.18 0.36 28.21
CA PRO A 11 -21.22 1.20 29.40
C PRO A 11 -22.55 1.96 29.49
N ALA A 12 -23.00 2.20 30.72
CA ALA A 12 -24.00 3.25 30.98
C ALA A 12 -23.35 4.64 30.82
N PRO A 13 -24.12 5.65 30.35
CA PRO A 13 -23.72 7.05 30.44
C PRO A 13 -23.45 7.46 31.88
N ILE A 14 -22.40 8.26 32.10
CA ILE A 14 -22.12 8.90 33.39
C ILE A 14 -22.84 10.27 33.42
N ASP A 15 -23.12 10.82 34.61
CA ASP A 15 -23.65 12.18 34.73
C ASP A 15 -22.58 13.23 34.42
N GLY A 16 -22.91 14.20 33.56
CA GLY A 16 -21.97 15.19 33.06
C GLY A 16 -21.00 14.67 31.98
N GLU A 17 -21.19 13.45 31.48
CA GLU A 17 -20.42 12.89 30.37
C GLU A 17 -20.96 13.35 29.01
N THR A 18 -20.06 13.73 28.10
CA THR A 18 -20.44 14.13 26.73
C THR A 18 -20.74 12.93 25.82
N PHE A 19 -21.50 13.17 24.76
CA PHE A 19 -21.93 12.14 23.82
C PHE A 19 -20.74 11.43 23.13
N TYR A 20 -19.73 12.20 22.71
CA TYR A 20 -18.44 11.71 22.21
C TYR A 20 -17.71 10.82 23.22
N SER A 21 -17.60 11.26 24.49
CA SER A 21 -16.91 10.48 25.54
C SER A 21 -17.54 9.11 25.74
N TRP A 22 -18.87 9.08 25.80
CA TRP A 22 -19.62 7.84 25.97
C TRP A 22 -19.51 6.90 24.76
N LEU A 23 -19.65 7.42 23.53
CA LEU A 23 -19.44 6.65 22.30
C LEU A 23 -18.01 6.08 22.22
N ARG A 24 -17.00 6.85 22.63
CA ARG A 24 -15.60 6.38 22.68
C ARG A 24 -15.41 5.25 23.70
N ARG A 25 -16.13 5.25 24.82
CA ARG A 25 -16.12 4.12 25.78
C ARG A 25 -16.83 2.88 25.23
N ILE A 26 -17.89 3.04 24.42
CA ILE A 26 -18.51 1.92 23.69
C ILE A 26 -17.52 1.32 22.69
N ALA A 27 -16.83 2.16 21.91
CA ALA A 27 -15.81 1.71 20.95
C ALA A 27 -14.69 0.90 21.65
N ALA A 28 -14.20 1.39 22.80
CA ALA A 28 -13.22 0.69 23.63
C ALA A 28 -13.71 -0.67 24.13
N CYS A 29 -14.98 -0.81 24.55
CA CYS A 29 -15.55 -2.10 24.96
C CYS A 29 -15.56 -3.16 23.84
N TYR A 30 -15.59 -2.73 22.57
CA TYR A 30 -15.50 -3.60 21.40
C TYR A 30 -14.11 -3.65 20.75
N SER A 31 -13.09 -3.03 21.38
CA SER A 31 -11.72 -2.91 20.83
C SER A 31 -11.68 -2.33 19.40
N THR A 32 -12.61 -1.42 19.08
CA THR A 32 -12.72 -0.75 17.78
C THR A 32 -12.44 0.75 17.93
N ASP A 33 -12.16 1.42 16.81
CA ASP A 33 -12.07 2.88 16.77
C ASP A 33 -13.46 3.53 16.63
N LEU A 34 -13.60 4.78 17.09
CA LEU A 34 -14.85 5.53 16.99
C LEU A 34 -15.28 5.77 15.53
N THR A 35 -14.36 5.91 14.58
CA THR A 35 -14.69 6.06 13.16
C THR A 35 -15.36 4.80 12.60
N LEU A 36 -14.81 3.62 12.91
CA LEU A 36 -15.38 2.32 12.54
C LEU A 36 -16.71 2.05 13.24
N LEU A 37 -16.87 2.49 14.49
CA LEU A 37 -18.14 2.44 15.20
C LEU A 37 -19.19 3.36 14.55
N GLY A 38 -18.79 4.55 14.11
CA GLY A 38 -19.65 5.49 13.37
C GLY A 38 -20.13 4.91 12.05
N ASP A 39 -19.24 4.26 11.29
CA ASP A 39 -19.60 3.59 10.03
C ASP A 39 -20.58 2.41 10.27
N ASP A 40 -20.43 1.61 11.33
CA ASP A 40 -21.42 0.56 11.73
C ASP A 40 -22.75 1.14 12.27
N LEU A 41 -22.74 2.38 12.75
CA LEU A 41 -23.93 3.15 13.15
C LEU A 41 -24.53 3.95 11.97
N GLY A 42 -23.91 3.93 10.79
CA GLY A 42 -24.39 4.62 9.59
C GLY A 42 -24.09 6.12 9.52
N PHE A 43 -23.16 6.64 10.34
CA PHE A 43 -22.73 8.05 10.29
C PHE A 43 -21.22 8.21 10.05
N THR A 44 -20.88 8.81 8.91
CA THR A 44 -19.49 8.91 8.43
C THR A 44 -18.73 10.06 9.13
N LEU A 45 -18.09 9.77 10.26
CA LEU A 45 -17.29 10.76 11.02
C LEU A 45 -16.08 11.32 10.25
N ARG A 46 -15.69 10.70 9.14
CA ARG A 46 -14.52 11.06 8.31
C ARG A 46 -14.47 12.52 7.83
N TRP A 47 -15.60 13.23 7.83
CA TRP A 47 -15.73 14.61 7.32
C TRP A 47 -15.92 15.67 8.40
N ARG A 48 -15.84 15.30 9.69
CA ARG A 48 -16.09 16.23 10.81
C ARG A 48 -15.10 15.99 11.96
N PRO A 49 -14.57 17.03 12.62
CA PRO A 49 -13.82 16.85 13.87
C PRO A 49 -14.60 15.99 14.87
N PRO A 50 -14.00 15.00 15.54
CA PRO A 50 -14.75 14.14 16.47
C PRO A 50 -15.33 14.90 17.66
N GLU A 51 -14.76 16.06 18.02
CA GLU A 51 -15.31 16.95 19.05
C GLU A 51 -16.58 17.71 18.64
N ASP A 52 -16.86 17.90 17.33
CA ASP A 52 -18.10 18.52 16.85
C ASP A 52 -19.36 17.68 17.16
N ILE A 53 -19.19 16.40 17.47
CA ILE A 53 -20.29 15.47 17.80
C ILE A 53 -21.07 15.98 19.02
N ASP A 54 -20.40 16.65 19.95
CA ASP A 54 -20.97 17.19 21.18
C ASP A 54 -21.63 18.57 21.00
N ALA A 55 -21.71 19.11 19.79
CA ALA A 55 -22.31 20.42 19.51
C ALA A 55 -23.41 20.40 18.44
N ALA A 56 -23.60 19.27 17.75
CA ALA A 56 -24.50 19.15 16.60
C ALA A 56 -24.82 17.69 16.26
N ALA A 57 -25.21 16.88 17.24
CA ALA A 57 -25.67 15.52 17.00
C ALA A 57 -27.02 15.54 16.25
N THR A 58 -27.03 15.07 15.01
CA THR A 58 -28.26 14.92 14.22
C THR A 58 -29.13 13.82 14.83
N SER A 59 -30.47 13.93 14.77
CA SER A 59 -31.39 12.94 15.39
C SER A 59 -31.05 11.49 15.04
N ALA A 60 -30.69 11.20 13.78
CA ALA A 60 -30.24 9.87 13.34
C ALA A 60 -29.01 9.33 14.10
N MET A 61 -28.08 10.20 14.52
CA MET A 61 -26.93 9.83 15.36
C MET A 61 -27.34 9.51 16.81
N ILE A 62 -28.49 9.99 17.27
CA ILE A 62 -29.02 9.76 18.62
C ILE A 62 -29.92 8.52 18.66
N ASP A 63 -30.80 8.39 17.66
CA ASP A 63 -31.85 7.36 17.66
C ASP A 63 -31.27 5.95 17.45
N VAL A 64 -30.21 5.78 16.64
CA VAL A 64 -29.57 4.46 16.41
C VAL A 64 -28.81 3.95 17.66
N PRO A 65 -27.97 4.74 18.36
CA PRO A 65 -27.42 4.33 19.65
C PRO A 65 -28.48 4.11 20.73
N ALA A 66 -29.56 4.90 20.77
CA ALA A 66 -30.67 4.67 21.70
C ALA A 66 -31.36 3.32 21.45
N GLU A 67 -31.58 2.95 20.19
CA GLU A 67 -32.15 1.65 19.82
C GLU A 67 -31.22 0.49 20.23
N ARG A 68 -29.91 0.61 19.96
CA ARG A 68 -28.91 -0.44 20.21
C ARG A 68 -28.49 -0.58 21.68
N THR A 69 -28.56 0.49 22.49
CA THR A 69 -28.20 0.46 23.93
C THR A 69 -29.41 0.47 24.88
N GLY A 70 -30.56 1.00 24.45
CA GLY A 70 -31.71 1.20 25.32
C GLY A 70 -31.61 2.42 26.25
N VAL A 71 -30.55 3.23 26.13
CA VAL A 71 -30.55 4.58 26.70
C VAL A 71 -31.62 5.41 25.97
N THR A 72 -32.38 6.23 26.69
CA THR A 72 -33.44 7.04 26.07
C THR A 72 -32.83 8.13 25.17
N PRO A 73 -33.44 8.42 23.99
CA PRO A 73 -32.99 9.51 23.13
C PRO A 73 -32.85 10.86 23.84
N ASP A 74 -33.69 11.13 24.83
CA ASP A 74 -33.65 12.38 25.60
C ASP A 74 -32.50 12.44 26.61
N ARG A 75 -32.03 11.30 27.15
CA ARG A 75 -30.79 11.27 27.94
C ARG A 75 -29.57 11.49 27.05
N LEU A 76 -29.57 10.97 25.82
CA LEU A 76 -28.50 11.25 24.85
C LEU A 76 -28.50 12.73 24.43
N ARG A 77 -29.68 13.34 24.23
CA ARG A 77 -29.81 14.80 23.99
C ARG A 77 -29.32 15.67 25.15
N GLN A 78 -29.25 15.15 26.38
CA GLN A 78 -28.67 15.85 27.53
C GLN A 78 -27.13 15.77 27.59
N MET A 79 -26.51 14.98 26.71
CA MET A 79 -25.06 14.78 26.62
C MET A 79 -24.41 15.53 25.43
N ASP A 80 -25.23 16.10 24.54
CA ASP A 80 -24.87 17.13 23.56
C ASP A 80 -24.95 18.50 24.25
N ALA A 81 -24.02 19.42 23.97
CA ALA A 81 -23.99 20.77 24.53
C ALA A 81 -25.25 21.59 24.16
N ALA A 82 -25.95 21.23 23.08
CA ALA A 82 -27.28 21.77 22.76
C ALA A 82 -28.33 21.50 23.85
N GLY A 83 -28.12 20.50 24.72
CA GLY A 83 -28.98 20.16 25.85
C GLY A 83 -28.92 21.12 27.04
N TRP A 84 -27.97 22.07 27.08
CA TRP A 84 -27.73 22.97 28.23
C TRP A 84 -28.00 24.46 27.95
N VAL A 85 -28.96 24.77 27.07
CA VAL A 85 -29.34 26.15 26.70
C VAL A 85 -30.83 26.44 27.03
N PRO A 86 -31.15 27.01 28.20
CA PRO A 86 -32.54 27.28 28.64
C PRO A 86 -33.34 28.36 27.88
N TRP A 87 -32.91 28.81 26.68
CA TRP A 87 -33.44 30.02 26.04
C TRP A 87 -33.65 29.89 24.50
N ARG A 88 -34.79 29.32 24.08
CA ARG A 88 -35.36 29.59 22.73
C ARG A 88 -36.88 29.36 22.62
N ARG A 89 -37.69 29.88 23.56
CA ARG A 89 -39.14 30.12 23.39
C ARG A 89 -39.66 31.27 24.26
N ASP A 90 -39.27 32.49 23.91
CA ASP A 90 -40.05 33.71 24.15
C ASP A 90 -39.59 34.81 23.17
N LYS A 91 -40.16 36.02 23.25
CA LYS A 91 -39.94 37.21 22.39
C LYS A 91 -40.62 37.18 21.01
N SER A 92 -41.93 36.89 21.00
CA SER A 92 -42.84 37.25 19.89
C SER A 92 -43.87 38.34 20.26
N ASP A 93 -44.35 38.35 21.50
CA ASP A 93 -45.65 38.99 21.82
C ASP A 93 -45.56 40.38 22.52
N GLU A 94 -44.35 40.86 22.84
CA GLU A 94 -44.17 42.08 23.66
C GLU A 94 -44.10 43.41 22.86
N VAL A 95 -44.10 43.40 21.52
CA VAL A 95 -43.93 44.63 20.70
C VAL A 95 -45.24 45.03 19.99
N GLN A 96 -46.35 45.14 20.73
CA GLN A 96 -47.63 45.57 20.15
C GLN A 96 -48.58 46.36 21.06
N GLN A 97 -48.09 47.00 22.14
CA GLN A 97 -48.92 47.83 23.04
C GLN A 97 -48.57 49.33 22.96
N GLY A 98 -48.90 49.96 21.82
CA GLY A 98 -48.93 51.42 21.69
C GLY A 98 -50.18 52.01 22.34
N ALA A 99 -50.02 52.93 23.29
CA ALA A 99 -51.13 53.52 24.03
C ALA A 99 -52.08 54.35 23.13
N GLN A 100 -53.31 53.88 22.94
CA GLN A 100 -54.34 54.56 22.15
C GLN A 100 -54.75 55.88 22.80
N ARG A 101 -54.59 57.00 22.08
CA ARG A 101 -55.08 58.33 22.50
C ARG A 101 -56.47 58.59 21.92
N THR A 102 -57.34 59.25 22.66
CA THR A 102 -58.70 59.62 22.21
C THR A 102 -58.73 60.94 21.44
N CYS A 103 -59.73 61.09 20.56
CA CYS A 103 -59.93 62.24 19.67
C CYS A 103 -60.15 63.55 20.44
N ARG A 104 -59.48 64.66 20.04
CA ARG A 104 -59.54 65.96 20.75
C ARG A 104 -60.77 66.83 20.42
N PHE A 105 -61.85 66.22 19.92
CA PHE A 105 -63.12 66.90 19.62
C PHE A 105 -64.08 66.84 20.84
N PRO A 106 -64.77 67.93 21.22
CA PRO A 106 -65.67 67.92 22.37
C PRO A 106 -66.76 66.85 22.28
N GLY A 107 -66.81 65.94 23.26
CA GLY A 107 -67.79 64.84 23.32
C GLY A 107 -67.45 63.59 22.50
N CYS A 108 -66.31 63.54 21.80
CA CYS A 108 -65.89 62.34 21.07
C CYS A 108 -65.08 61.38 21.97
N VAL A 109 -65.41 60.08 21.93
CA VAL A 109 -64.69 59.01 22.66
C VAL A 109 -63.95 58.03 21.75
N ARG A 110 -63.96 58.24 20.43
CA ARG A 110 -63.19 57.40 19.47
C ARG A 110 -61.68 57.61 19.66
N ALA A 111 -60.90 56.59 19.37
CA ALA A 111 -59.44 56.71 19.25
C ALA A 111 -59.07 57.70 18.13
N ALA A 112 -57.96 58.41 18.30
CA ALA A 112 -57.31 59.17 17.23
C ALA A 112 -56.56 58.20 16.30
N VAL A 113 -56.39 58.59 15.03
CA VAL A 113 -55.80 57.72 14.00
C VAL A 113 -54.35 57.37 14.36
N SER A 114 -54.00 56.08 14.25
CA SER A 114 -52.62 55.61 14.38
C SER A 114 -51.73 56.26 13.31
N ALA A 115 -50.50 56.64 13.68
CA ALA A 115 -49.54 57.15 12.72
C ALA A 115 -48.98 56.01 11.86
N GLU A 116 -49.43 55.92 10.60
CA GLU A 116 -48.89 54.97 9.63
C GLU A 116 -47.45 55.34 9.23
N SER A 117 -46.48 54.64 9.83
CA SER A 117 -45.15 54.34 9.29
C SER A 117 -44.41 55.47 8.53
N GLY A 118 -44.50 56.71 9.01
CA GLY A 118 -43.88 57.89 8.38
C GLY A 118 -43.54 58.98 9.40
N SER A 119 -42.41 59.66 9.19
CA SER A 119 -41.89 60.68 10.11
C SER A 119 -42.72 61.97 10.06
N GLY A 120 -43.65 62.12 11.00
CA GLY A 120 -44.51 63.29 11.12
C GLY A 120 -45.11 63.48 12.52
N ARG A 121 -45.68 64.66 12.78
CA ARG A 121 -46.37 64.96 14.04
C ARG A 121 -47.70 64.18 14.08
N PRO A 122 -47.96 63.28 15.06
CA PRO A 122 -49.13 62.40 15.04
C PRO A 122 -50.49 63.13 14.97
N PRO A 123 -51.51 62.52 14.34
CA PRO A 123 -52.86 63.08 14.26
C PRO A 123 -53.49 63.37 15.63
N GLU A 124 -54.27 64.47 15.72
CA GLU A 124 -54.96 64.90 16.96
C GLU A 124 -56.44 64.48 17.02
N TYR A 125 -56.93 63.75 16.00
CA TYR A 125 -58.34 63.45 15.75
C TYR A 125 -58.53 62.04 15.16
N CYS A 126 -59.78 61.60 14.97
CA CYS A 126 -60.16 60.31 14.37
C CYS A 126 -60.56 60.46 12.88
N ASP A 127 -60.79 59.34 12.19
CA ASP A 127 -61.24 59.23 10.78
C ASP A 127 -62.70 59.68 10.54
N ASP A 128 -63.05 60.88 11.01
CA ASP A 128 -64.36 61.49 10.84
C ASP A 128 -64.15 62.92 10.31
N ASP A 129 -64.58 63.20 9.07
CA ASP A 129 -64.37 64.50 8.39
C ASP A 129 -64.87 65.69 9.23
N GLY A 130 -65.89 65.48 10.07
CA GLY A 130 -66.42 66.47 11.00
C GLY A 130 -65.47 66.82 12.16
N HIS A 131 -64.54 65.93 12.52
CA HIS A 131 -63.66 66.06 13.67
C HIS A 131 -62.28 66.65 13.30
N ASN A 132 -62.28 67.88 12.78
CA ASN A 132 -61.05 68.62 12.49
C ASN A 132 -60.85 69.85 13.41
N ARG A 133 -59.67 70.47 13.37
CA ARG A 133 -59.29 71.61 14.23
C ARG A 133 -60.23 72.81 14.07
N ALA A 134 -60.71 73.09 12.85
CA ALA A 134 -61.61 74.22 12.57
C ALA A 134 -63.07 73.95 13.01
N ALA A 135 -63.50 72.69 13.04
CA ALA A 135 -64.76 72.29 13.65
C ALA A 135 -64.68 72.34 15.19
N GLY A 136 -63.62 71.79 15.79
CA GLY A 136 -63.43 71.77 17.24
C GLY A 136 -63.28 73.15 17.89
N TRP A 137 -62.78 74.16 17.15
CA TRP A 137 -62.79 75.56 17.61
C TRP A 137 -64.21 76.18 17.57
N ARG A 138 -64.96 75.94 16.49
CA ARG A 138 -66.37 76.40 16.37
C ARG A 138 -67.33 75.70 17.33
N ALA A 139 -67.02 74.47 17.75
CA ALA A 139 -67.71 73.78 18.84
C ALA A 139 -67.47 74.48 20.18
N ARG A 140 -66.20 74.72 20.55
CA ARG A 140 -65.85 75.39 21.82
C ARG A 140 -66.39 76.83 21.92
N ARG A 141 -66.37 77.61 20.83
CA ARG A 141 -66.87 78.99 20.85
C ARG A 141 -68.39 79.09 21.11
N ARG A 142 -69.17 78.07 20.73
CA ARG A 142 -70.63 78.00 21.01
C ARG A 142 -70.97 77.58 22.45
N LEU A 143 -69.98 77.26 23.28
CA LEU A 143 -70.13 76.91 24.69
C LEU A 143 -69.62 78.01 25.63
N ALA A 144 -69.38 79.22 25.11
CA ALA A 144 -68.75 80.34 25.81
C ALA A 144 -69.46 81.69 25.58
N ASP A 145 -70.70 81.67 25.10
CA ASP A 145 -71.40 82.84 24.56
C ASP A 145 -72.91 82.82 24.94
N GLU A 146 -73.19 82.63 26.24
CA GLU A 146 -74.54 82.73 26.84
C GLU A 146 -74.54 83.79 27.96
N PRO A 147 -75.43 84.82 27.94
CA PRO A 147 -75.26 86.03 28.74
C PRO A 147 -76.22 86.17 29.94
N SER A 148 -75.87 87.07 30.88
CA SER A 148 -76.79 87.52 31.94
C SER A 148 -76.56 88.99 32.33
N ARG A 149 -77.58 89.86 32.16
CA ARG A 149 -77.65 91.23 32.70
C ARG A 149 -79.07 91.82 32.58
N ASN A 150 -79.48 92.57 33.60
CA ASN A 150 -80.71 93.39 33.76
C ASN A 150 -80.35 94.56 34.71
N ILE A 151 -81.04 95.69 34.87
CA ILE A 151 -82.03 96.52 34.12
C ILE A 151 -81.95 97.95 34.75
N GLU A 152 -82.87 98.89 34.43
CA GLU A 152 -83.03 100.27 34.96
C GLU A 152 -82.13 101.32 34.26
N ASP A 153 -82.58 102.21 33.37
CA ASP A 153 -83.88 102.84 33.01
C ASP A 153 -84.35 103.97 33.96
N GLU A 154 -84.30 105.21 33.46
CA GLU A 154 -84.92 106.39 34.07
C GLU A 154 -85.42 107.34 32.96
N LYS A 155 -86.62 107.93 33.13
CA LYS A 155 -87.27 108.72 32.08
C LYS A 155 -87.97 109.99 32.57
N ARG A 156 -87.44 111.11 32.08
CA ARG A 156 -88.16 112.29 31.56
C ARG A 156 -88.87 113.21 32.58
N PRO A 157 -89.13 114.48 32.20
CA PRO A 157 -88.79 115.57 33.13
C PRO A 157 -89.93 116.56 33.43
N VAL A 158 -89.71 117.31 34.52
CA VAL A 158 -89.90 118.77 34.67
C VAL A 158 -91.06 119.43 33.91
N ASP A 159 -92.09 119.90 34.63
CA ASP A 159 -92.43 121.34 34.86
C ASP A 159 -93.77 121.49 35.64
N ALA A 160 -94.20 122.63 36.22
CA ALA A 160 -93.61 123.97 36.25
C ALA A 160 -93.91 124.80 37.52
N ALA A 161 -92.96 125.67 37.86
CA ALA A 161 -93.18 127.10 38.17
C ALA A 161 -94.17 127.53 39.27
N ARG A 162 -94.46 126.74 40.32
CA ARG A 162 -95.08 127.30 41.56
C ARG A 162 -94.33 127.05 42.86
N GLN A 163 -93.52 126.00 42.96
CA GLN A 163 -92.72 125.74 44.17
C GLN A 163 -91.33 126.44 44.15
N ARG A 164 -90.88 126.84 42.94
CA ARG A 164 -89.57 127.48 42.65
C ARG A 164 -89.25 128.76 43.45
N ALA A 165 -90.23 129.39 44.09
CA ALA A 165 -90.01 130.59 44.93
C ALA A 165 -89.75 130.28 46.42
N GLY A 166 -90.27 129.15 46.94
CA GLY A 166 -89.91 128.66 48.28
C GLY A 166 -88.63 127.83 48.24
N GLU A 167 -88.45 127.07 47.16
CA GLU A 167 -87.26 126.25 46.91
C GLU A 167 -85.98 127.10 46.90
N LEU A 168 -85.95 128.28 46.26
CA LEU A 168 -84.73 129.11 46.19
C LEU A 168 -84.14 129.48 47.56
N SER A 169 -84.97 129.77 48.57
CA SER A 169 -84.48 130.05 49.93
C SER A 169 -83.98 128.80 50.64
N GLY A 170 -84.66 127.66 50.44
CA GLY A 170 -84.19 126.35 50.91
C GLY A 170 -82.94 125.87 50.18
N GLN A 171 -82.75 126.28 48.92
CA GLN A 171 -81.64 125.93 48.06
C GLN A 171 -80.41 126.79 48.36
N ILE A 172 -80.57 128.08 48.69
CA ILE A 172 -79.47 128.91 49.21
C ILE A 172 -79.05 128.43 50.61
N THR A 173 -80.00 128.10 51.49
CA THR A 173 -79.69 127.55 52.82
C THR A 173 -79.00 126.18 52.70
N GLY A 174 -79.57 125.28 51.89
CA GLY A 174 -79.00 123.98 51.58
C GLY A 174 -77.67 124.05 50.84
N MET A 175 -77.43 125.06 50.00
CA MET A 175 -76.11 125.32 49.40
C MET A 175 -75.11 125.84 50.42
N LEU A 176 -75.52 126.64 51.42
CA LEU A 176 -74.63 127.08 52.51
C LEU A 176 -74.32 125.93 53.47
N GLU A 177 -75.28 125.04 53.71
CA GLU A 177 -75.12 123.84 54.55
C GLU A 177 -74.31 122.75 53.82
N GLN A 178 -74.54 122.55 52.51
CA GLN A 178 -73.72 121.70 51.64
C GLN A 178 -72.33 122.30 51.42
N LEU A 179 -72.17 123.62 51.33
CA LEU A 179 -70.85 124.27 51.31
C LEU A 179 -70.18 124.14 52.69
N GLY A 180 -70.93 124.16 53.80
CA GLY A 180 -70.43 123.85 55.14
C GLY A 180 -69.94 122.40 55.25
N GLN A 181 -70.71 121.44 54.70
CA GLN A 181 -70.32 120.03 54.61
C GLN A 181 -69.13 119.83 53.67
N GLN A 182 -69.07 120.51 52.52
CA GLN A 182 -67.93 120.46 51.60
C GLN A 182 -66.69 121.15 52.16
N LEU A 183 -66.81 122.24 52.92
CA LEU A 183 -65.69 122.86 53.64
C LEU A 183 -65.26 122.02 54.84
N THR A 184 -66.16 121.26 55.46
CA THR A 184 -65.82 120.30 56.52
C THR A 184 -65.12 119.08 55.93
N ALA A 185 -65.64 118.49 54.86
CA ALA A 185 -65.02 117.38 54.13
C ALA A 185 -63.67 117.78 53.50
N LEU A 186 -63.57 118.97 52.88
CA LEU A 186 -62.30 119.49 52.36
C LEU A 186 -61.33 119.85 53.49
N LYS A 187 -61.82 120.25 54.68
CA LYS A 187 -60.99 120.39 55.88
C LYS A 187 -60.54 119.03 56.41
N GLU A 188 -61.38 118.00 56.37
CA GLU A 188 -61.03 116.63 56.77
C GLU A 188 -60.02 116.01 55.80
N GLU A 189 -60.22 116.15 54.49
CA GLU A 189 -59.23 115.81 53.45
C GLU A 189 -57.93 116.60 53.65
N LEU A 190 -57.99 117.92 53.85
CA LEU A 190 -56.79 118.73 54.14
C LEU A 190 -56.13 118.34 55.46
N GLN A 191 -56.88 117.89 56.46
CA GLN A 191 -56.31 117.37 57.71
C GLN A 191 -55.72 115.97 57.55
N THR A 192 -56.26 115.12 56.68
CA THR A 192 -55.66 113.82 56.31
C THR A 192 -54.41 113.99 55.43
N VAL A 193 -54.40 114.99 54.54
CA VAL A 193 -53.25 115.31 53.66
C VAL A 193 -52.16 116.12 54.41
N ALA A 194 -52.53 116.81 55.49
CA ALA A 194 -51.61 117.51 56.39
C ALA A 194 -51.36 116.76 57.72
N ASP A 195 -51.74 115.48 57.81
CA ASP A 195 -51.31 114.57 58.86
C ASP A 195 -49.95 113.98 58.45
N PRO A 196 -48.83 114.42 59.07
CA PRO A 196 -47.51 113.94 58.69
C PRO A 196 -47.31 112.47 59.06
N ASP A 197 -47.96 111.99 60.13
CA ASP A 197 -47.78 110.63 60.65
C ASP A 197 -48.50 109.62 59.72
N ALA A 198 -49.68 109.99 59.21
CA ALA A 198 -50.39 109.20 58.20
C ALA A 198 -49.62 109.13 56.86
N VAL A 199 -49.00 110.25 56.43
CA VAL A 199 -48.17 110.30 55.22
C VAL A 199 -46.87 109.51 55.42
N GLU A 200 -46.23 109.60 56.58
CA GLU A 200 -45.02 108.81 56.92
C GLU A 200 -45.34 107.31 56.94
N ALA A 201 -46.43 106.89 57.58
CA ALA A 201 -46.88 105.49 57.56
C ALA A 201 -47.22 104.98 56.14
N GLN A 202 -47.80 105.83 55.28
CA GLN A 202 -48.05 105.46 53.89
C GLN A 202 -46.75 105.36 53.07
N ILE A 203 -45.77 106.22 53.33
CA ILE A 203 -44.44 106.14 52.72
C ILE A 203 -43.67 104.91 53.24
N GLU A 204 -43.74 104.58 54.53
CA GLU A 204 -43.15 103.34 55.07
C GLU A 204 -43.80 102.10 54.45
N SER A 205 -45.13 102.09 54.31
CA SER A 205 -45.86 101.02 53.61
C SER A 205 -45.43 100.87 52.14
N VAL A 206 -45.39 101.96 51.37
CA VAL A 206 -44.97 101.92 49.95
C VAL A 206 -43.48 101.59 49.79
N THR A 207 -42.61 102.04 50.70
CA THR A 207 -41.18 101.71 50.66
C THR A 207 -40.88 100.28 51.11
N THR A 208 -41.64 99.72 52.06
CA THR A 208 -41.54 98.29 52.44
C THR A 208 -42.16 97.37 51.38
N GLU A 209 -43.26 97.77 50.71
CA GLU A 209 -43.77 97.05 49.54
C GLU A 209 -42.76 97.11 48.37
N ALA A 210 -42.18 98.28 48.07
CA ALA A 210 -41.14 98.40 47.06
C ALA A 210 -39.89 97.57 47.42
N ALA A 211 -39.44 97.59 48.68
CA ALA A 211 -38.30 96.81 49.15
C ALA A 211 -38.56 95.29 49.06
N THR A 212 -39.76 94.82 49.43
CA THR A 212 -40.13 93.40 49.28
C THR A 212 -40.31 93.01 47.81
N GLN A 213 -40.83 93.89 46.96
CA GLN A 213 -40.92 93.66 45.51
C GLN A 213 -39.53 93.59 44.85
N VAL A 214 -38.59 94.45 45.24
CA VAL A 214 -37.18 94.41 44.81
C VAL A 214 -36.45 93.18 45.37
N ALA A 215 -36.68 92.79 46.62
CA ALA A 215 -36.14 91.55 47.19
C ALA A 215 -36.68 90.31 46.45
N ALA A 216 -37.97 90.29 46.11
CA ALA A 216 -38.59 89.23 45.30
C ALA A 216 -38.07 89.23 43.85
N ALA A 217 -37.78 90.40 43.27
CA ALA A 217 -37.22 90.52 41.92
C ALA A 217 -35.77 90.02 41.88
N THR A 218 -34.90 90.53 42.77
CA THR A 218 -33.49 90.09 42.87
C THR A 218 -33.37 88.61 43.23
N THR A 219 -34.28 88.06 44.06
CA THR A 219 -34.36 86.62 44.33
C THR A 219 -34.75 85.82 43.08
N ARG A 220 -35.69 86.32 42.25
CA ARG A 220 -36.03 85.70 40.96
C ARG A 220 -34.86 85.74 39.99
N THR A 221 -34.16 86.87 39.86
CA THR A 221 -32.97 87.02 39.01
C THR A 221 -31.86 86.05 39.46
N ARG A 222 -31.52 86.01 40.75
CA ARG A 222 -30.50 85.07 41.28
C ARG A 222 -30.84 83.60 41.03
N ARG A 223 -32.11 83.21 41.15
CA ARG A 223 -32.58 81.85 40.82
C ARG A 223 -32.48 81.56 39.32
N ALA A 224 -32.85 82.53 38.47
CA ALA A 224 -32.72 82.38 37.02
C ALA A 224 -31.25 82.28 36.58
N GLU A 225 -30.36 83.10 37.12
CA GLU A 225 -28.92 82.99 36.90
C GLU A 225 -28.33 81.67 37.41
N GLN A 226 -28.79 81.18 38.58
CA GLN A 226 -28.33 79.90 39.12
C GLN A 226 -28.79 78.73 38.24
N ALA A 227 -30.04 78.73 37.81
CA ALA A 227 -30.56 77.74 36.86
C ALA A 227 -29.85 77.80 35.51
N GLN A 228 -29.53 79.01 35.00
CA GLN A 228 -28.74 79.19 33.79
C GLN A 228 -27.31 78.62 33.96
N ARG A 229 -26.60 78.99 35.04
CA ARG A 229 -25.26 78.46 35.35
C ARG A 229 -25.26 76.94 35.51
N GLN A 230 -26.31 76.36 36.10
CA GLN A 230 -26.46 74.91 36.21
C GLN A 230 -26.74 74.27 34.84
N ALA A 231 -27.64 74.82 34.02
CA ALA A 231 -27.91 74.29 32.67
C ALA A 231 -26.71 74.43 31.72
N ASP A 232 -25.90 75.48 31.87
CA ASP A 232 -24.62 75.63 31.14
C ASP A 232 -23.57 74.62 31.62
N ALA A 233 -23.53 74.28 32.91
CA ALA A 233 -22.67 73.23 33.44
C ALA A 233 -23.11 71.83 32.99
N GLU A 234 -24.40 71.51 33.12
CA GLU A 234 -24.99 70.25 32.64
C GLU A 234 -24.79 70.06 31.13
N ARG A 235 -24.84 71.14 30.33
CA ARG A 235 -24.46 71.08 28.90
C ARG A 235 -22.98 70.80 28.72
N LEU A 236 -22.08 71.49 29.44
CA LEU A 236 -20.64 71.26 29.32
C LEU A 236 -20.23 69.84 29.74
N GLU A 237 -20.86 69.27 30.77
CA GLU A 237 -20.68 67.86 31.17
C GLU A 237 -21.21 66.90 30.09
N ALA A 238 -22.37 67.20 29.48
CA ALA A 238 -22.91 66.40 28.38
C ALA A 238 -22.06 66.49 27.09
N ASP A 239 -21.56 67.68 26.74
CA ASP A 239 -20.67 67.92 25.61
C ASP A 239 -19.34 67.17 25.81
N ALA A 240 -18.76 67.20 27.02
CA ALA A 240 -17.56 66.45 27.38
C ALA A 240 -17.77 64.94 27.30
N ALA A 241 -18.85 64.41 27.90
CA ALA A 241 -19.19 62.99 27.81
C ALA A 241 -19.46 62.54 26.37
N ALA A 242 -20.02 63.41 25.51
CA ALA A 242 -20.19 63.14 24.10
C ALA A 242 -18.84 63.08 23.34
N THR A 243 -17.87 63.94 23.67
CA THR A 243 -16.51 63.84 23.10
C THR A 243 -15.79 62.58 23.55
N GLU A 244 -15.82 62.22 24.85
CA GLU A 244 -15.22 60.99 25.36
C GLU A 244 -15.85 59.73 24.72
N ALA A 245 -17.18 59.73 24.53
CA ALA A 245 -17.88 58.64 23.85
C ALA A 245 -17.52 58.54 22.36
N SER A 246 -17.30 59.67 21.67
CA SER A 246 -16.83 59.67 20.26
C SER A 246 -15.40 59.16 20.15
N GLU A 247 -14.48 59.67 20.98
CA GLU A 247 -13.07 59.23 20.98
C GLU A 247 -12.96 57.73 21.28
N LEU A 248 -13.76 57.21 22.22
CA LEU A 248 -13.84 55.78 22.49
C LEU A 248 -14.44 55.00 21.30
N ALA A 249 -15.47 55.53 20.64
CA ALA A 249 -16.05 54.88 19.45
C ALA A 249 -15.05 54.83 18.28
N ASP A 250 -14.29 55.89 18.05
CA ASP A 250 -13.25 55.97 17.02
C ASP A 250 -12.08 55.02 17.33
N GLN A 251 -11.63 54.95 18.60
CA GLN A 251 -10.65 53.96 19.06
C GLN A 251 -11.15 52.52 18.81
N ARG A 252 -12.41 52.22 19.11
CA ARG A 252 -12.98 50.89 18.83
C ARG A 252 -13.13 50.58 17.34
N HIS A 253 -13.36 51.58 16.48
CA HIS A 253 -13.32 51.36 15.03
C HIS A 253 -11.88 51.12 14.53
N ALA A 254 -10.88 51.81 15.09
CA ALA A 254 -9.47 51.52 14.82
C ALA A 254 -9.09 50.09 15.25
N ASP A 255 -9.40 49.68 16.49
CA ASP A 255 -9.20 48.31 17.00
C ASP A 255 -9.84 47.26 16.06
N LEU A 256 -11.09 47.49 15.64
CA LEU A 256 -11.83 46.58 14.76
C LEU A 256 -11.23 46.50 13.36
N THR A 257 -10.80 47.62 12.76
CA THR A 257 -10.17 47.59 11.43
C THR A 257 -8.79 46.90 11.46
N VAL A 258 -7.99 47.11 12.50
CA VAL A 258 -6.71 46.40 12.67
C VAL A 258 -6.94 44.90 12.85
N THR A 259 -7.86 44.49 13.73
CA THR A 259 -8.15 43.06 13.94
C THR A 259 -8.79 42.38 12.72
N GLN A 260 -9.58 43.09 11.92
CA GLN A 260 -10.08 42.59 10.63
C GLN A 260 -8.95 42.39 9.61
N LEU A 261 -7.98 43.31 9.52
CA LEU A 261 -6.80 43.16 8.67
C LEU A 261 -5.95 41.96 9.11
N GLU A 262 -5.64 41.84 10.41
CA GLU A 262 -4.89 40.68 10.91
C GLU A 262 -5.62 39.34 10.71
N LEU A 263 -6.96 39.32 10.70
CA LEU A 263 -7.73 38.12 10.38
C LEU A 263 -7.61 37.78 8.90
N GLY A 264 -7.74 38.74 7.99
CA GLY A 264 -7.53 38.53 6.56
C GLY A 264 -6.11 38.04 6.22
N ASP A 265 -5.09 38.59 6.87
CA ASP A 265 -3.70 38.12 6.73
C ASP A 265 -3.52 36.68 7.23
N ARG A 266 -4.18 36.31 8.33
CA ARG A 266 -4.17 34.93 8.88
C ARG A 266 -4.94 33.95 7.99
N GLU A 267 -6.09 34.33 7.46
CA GLU A 267 -6.85 33.55 6.49
C GLU A 267 -6.02 33.30 5.22
N HIS A 268 -5.37 34.35 4.69
CA HIS A 268 -4.50 34.21 3.52
C HIS A 268 -3.28 33.32 3.79
N ALA A 269 -2.66 33.41 4.98
CA ALA A 269 -1.57 32.52 5.37
C ALA A 269 -2.03 31.05 5.53
N LEU A 270 -3.24 30.81 6.05
CA LEU A 270 -3.83 29.47 6.13
C LEU A 270 -4.14 28.88 4.75
N ASP A 271 -4.64 29.69 3.81
CA ASP A 271 -4.84 29.30 2.42
C ASP A 271 -3.52 28.96 1.72
N GLN A 272 -2.47 29.78 1.91
CA GLN A 272 -1.13 29.50 1.39
C GLN A 272 -0.58 28.16 1.92
N VAL A 273 -0.57 27.97 3.24
CA VAL A 273 -0.09 26.72 3.87
C VAL A 273 -0.94 25.51 3.45
N THR A 274 -2.24 25.69 3.25
CA THR A 274 -3.14 24.63 2.75
C THR A 274 -2.82 24.27 1.30
N ALA A 275 -2.57 25.26 0.44
CA ALA A 275 -2.18 25.06 -0.96
C ALA A 275 -0.80 24.36 -1.06
N GLU A 276 0.19 24.78 -0.27
CA GLU A 276 1.50 24.13 -0.17
C GLU A 276 1.37 22.68 0.30
N LEU A 277 0.59 22.43 1.36
CA LEU A 277 0.36 21.10 1.91
C LEU A 277 -0.38 20.17 0.92
N VAL A 278 -1.30 20.70 0.10
CA VAL A 278 -1.91 19.97 -1.02
C VAL A 278 -0.87 19.69 -2.12
N ALA A 279 -0.05 20.67 -2.48
CA ALA A 279 1.01 20.50 -3.49
C ALA A 279 2.01 19.41 -3.06
N VAL A 280 2.56 19.50 -1.85
CA VAL A 280 3.49 18.51 -1.26
C VAL A 280 2.85 17.12 -1.18
N ARG A 281 1.59 17.00 -0.73
CA ARG A 281 0.88 15.71 -0.71
C ARG A 281 0.68 15.13 -2.11
N SER A 282 0.39 15.96 -3.12
CA SER A 282 0.24 15.51 -4.51
C SER A 282 1.58 15.05 -5.12
N ALA A 283 2.67 15.79 -4.85
CA ALA A 283 4.02 15.44 -5.29
C ALA A 283 4.51 14.15 -4.63
N ALA A 284 4.32 13.98 -3.32
CA ALA A 284 4.65 12.76 -2.61
C ALA A 284 3.84 11.54 -3.12
N LYS A 285 2.56 11.74 -3.45
CA LYS A 285 1.72 10.69 -4.08
C LYS A 285 2.25 10.31 -5.47
N ALA A 286 2.67 11.28 -6.28
CA ALA A 286 3.26 11.04 -7.61
C ALA A 286 4.60 10.29 -7.51
N GLN A 287 5.50 10.70 -6.61
CA GLN A 287 6.77 10.01 -6.34
C GLN A 287 6.54 8.56 -5.86
N ASN A 288 5.59 8.33 -4.97
CA ASN A 288 5.25 6.99 -4.50
C ASN A 288 4.69 6.11 -5.64
N ALA A 289 3.83 6.66 -6.51
CA ALA A 289 3.35 5.95 -7.70
C ALA A 289 4.48 5.62 -8.69
N GLN A 290 5.44 6.53 -8.91
CA GLN A 290 6.63 6.26 -9.72
C GLN A 290 7.49 5.14 -9.10
N ALA A 291 7.80 5.22 -7.80
CA ALA A 291 8.58 4.20 -7.10
C ALA A 291 7.91 2.82 -7.12
N GLN A 292 6.57 2.76 -7.03
CA GLN A 292 5.81 1.52 -7.19
C GLN A 292 5.89 0.95 -8.61
N ALA A 293 5.86 1.79 -9.65
CA ALA A 293 6.05 1.37 -11.04
C ALA A 293 7.48 0.86 -11.28
N GLU A 294 8.50 1.55 -10.77
CA GLU A 294 9.91 1.14 -10.84
C GLU A 294 10.16 -0.19 -10.11
N LEU A 295 9.63 -0.35 -8.89
CA LEU A 295 9.70 -1.63 -8.15
C LEU A 295 8.98 -2.76 -8.87
N SER A 296 7.88 -2.49 -9.56
CA SER A 296 7.15 -3.49 -10.34
C SER A 296 7.96 -3.93 -11.58
N ARG A 297 8.54 -2.97 -12.31
CA ARG A 297 9.45 -3.23 -13.43
C ARG A 297 10.70 -4.02 -13.01
N LEU A 298 11.30 -3.66 -11.87
CA LEU A 298 12.46 -4.37 -11.34
C LEU A 298 12.12 -5.81 -10.93
N ARG A 299 10.92 -6.06 -10.38
CA ARG A 299 10.43 -7.42 -10.09
C ARG A 299 10.23 -8.25 -11.37
N GLU A 300 9.63 -7.66 -12.40
CA GLU A 300 9.44 -8.30 -13.71
C GLU A 300 10.79 -8.66 -14.35
N GLN A 301 11.74 -7.71 -14.41
CA GLN A 301 13.10 -7.95 -14.89
C GLN A 301 13.81 -9.05 -14.10
N LEU A 302 13.64 -9.08 -12.77
CA LEU A 302 14.22 -10.10 -11.88
C LEU A 302 13.55 -11.47 -12.07
N THR A 303 12.27 -11.56 -12.42
CA THR A 303 11.66 -12.83 -12.85
C THR A 303 12.20 -13.28 -14.21
N THR A 304 12.31 -12.38 -15.19
CA THR A 304 12.89 -12.70 -16.52
C THR A 304 14.33 -13.22 -16.42
N VAL A 305 15.16 -12.59 -15.58
CA VAL A 305 16.55 -13.03 -15.34
C VAL A 305 16.60 -14.39 -14.63
N ARG A 306 15.70 -14.65 -13.67
CA ARG A 306 15.62 -15.96 -13.00
C ARG A 306 15.19 -17.09 -13.94
N THR A 307 14.20 -16.85 -14.80
CA THR A 307 13.80 -17.83 -15.82
C THR A 307 14.96 -18.15 -16.76
N ARG A 308 15.64 -17.12 -17.29
CA ARG A 308 16.83 -17.31 -18.16
C ARG A 308 18.00 -18.00 -17.48
N LEU A 309 18.19 -17.80 -16.17
CA LEU A 309 19.20 -18.52 -15.41
C LEU A 309 18.85 -20.01 -15.31
N GLY A 310 17.60 -20.35 -14.96
CA GLY A 310 17.15 -21.75 -14.92
C GLY A 310 17.17 -22.44 -16.29
N GLU A 311 16.85 -21.71 -17.36
CA GLU A 311 17.01 -22.18 -18.75
C GLU A 311 18.49 -22.49 -19.06
N ALA A 312 19.41 -21.57 -18.76
CA ALA A 312 20.84 -21.76 -19.00
C ALA A 312 21.49 -22.84 -18.09
N GLU A 313 21.00 -23.01 -16.86
CA GLU A 313 21.41 -24.10 -15.97
C GLU A 313 20.93 -25.45 -16.51
N HIS A 314 19.70 -25.54 -17.00
CA HIS A 314 19.20 -26.74 -17.66
C HIS A 314 20.01 -27.06 -18.93
N GLU A 315 20.25 -26.08 -19.82
CA GLU A 315 21.07 -26.24 -21.03
C GLU A 315 22.50 -26.73 -20.73
N ARG A 316 23.11 -26.22 -19.65
CA ARG A 316 24.42 -26.64 -19.15
C ARG A 316 24.41 -28.10 -18.71
N ASP A 317 23.43 -28.51 -17.90
CA ASP A 317 23.37 -29.86 -17.35
C ASP A 317 23.04 -30.90 -18.44
N ASP A 318 22.18 -30.51 -19.39
CA ASP A 318 21.95 -31.23 -20.65
C ASP A 318 23.23 -31.38 -21.49
N ALA A 319 24.06 -30.33 -21.57
CA ALA A 319 25.33 -30.37 -22.28
C ALA A 319 26.37 -31.25 -21.57
N ALA A 320 26.39 -31.25 -20.23
CA ALA A 320 27.22 -32.13 -19.42
C ALA A 320 26.82 -33.61 -19.63
N ALA A 321 25.53 -33.94 -19.53
CA ALA A 321 25.03 -35.30 -19.78
C ALA A 321 25.35 -35.80 -21.21
N ARG A 322 25.26 -34.91 -22.22
CA ARG A 322 25.71 -35.22 -23.60
C ARG A 322 27.22 -35.47 -23.67
N ALA A 323 28.03 -34.68 -22.98
CA ALA A 323 29.49 -34.84 -22.96
C ALA A 323 29.94 -36.12 -22.23
N GLU A 324 29.29 -36.47 -21.12
CA GLU A 324 29.51 -37.74 -20.40
C GLU A 324 29.13 -38.94 -21.26
N THR A 325 27.94 -38.92 -21.88
CA THR A 325 27.47 -39.96 -22.79
C THR A 325 28.42 -40.16 -23.96
N ALA A 326 28.88 -39.06 -24.57
CA ALA A 326 29.89 -39.10 -25.63
C ALA A 326 31.21 -39.70 -25.13
N SER A 327 31.70 -39.27 -23.96
CA SER A 327 32.96 -39.75 -23.37
C SER A 327 32.93 -41.25 -23.07
N ALA A 328 31.80 -41.77 -22.57
CA ALA A 328 31.59 -43.20 -22.39
C ALA A 328 31.62 -43.96 -23.74
N ALA A 329 30.92 -43.45 -24.76
CA ALA A 329 30.92 -44.05 -26.10
C ALA A 329 32.32 -44.03 -26.78
N TRP A 330 33.13 -42.99 -26.54
CA TRP A 330 34.54 -42.94 -26.95
C TRP A 330 35.39 -43.98 -26.22
N ALA A 331 35.25 -44.11 -24.90
CA ALA A 331 35.99 -45.09 -24.11
C ALA A 331 35.66 -46.54 -24.52
N GLU A 332 34.38 -46.85 -24.73
CA GLU A 332 33.98 -48.14 -25.30
C GLU A 332 34.53 -48.36 -26.71
N ALA A 333 34.56 -47.32 -27.55
CA ALA A 333 35.08 -47.43 -28.91
C ALA A 333 36.59 -47.68 -28.92
N GLU A 334 37.33 -47.04 -28.02
CA GLU A 334 38.75 -47.30 -27.83
C GLU A 334 38.99 -48.74 -27.32
N GLU A 335 38.23 -49.21 -26.34
CA GLU A 335 38.38 -50.58 -25.81
C GLU A 335 37.99 -51.65 -26.86
N ARG A 336 36.94 -51.39 -27.65
CA ARG A 336 36.57 -52.21 -28.82
C ARG A 336 37.69 -52.23 -29.86
N ALA A 337 38.40 -51.13 -30.07
CA ALA A 337 39.55 -51.04 -30.98
C ALA A 337 40.79 -51.75 -30.43
N ARG A 338 41.17 -51.55 -29.15
CA ARG A 338 42.25 -52.27 -28.47
C ARG A 338 42.03 -53.79 -28.54
N GLY A 339 40.81 -54.25 -28.24
CA GLY A 339 40.43 -55.64 -28.36
C GLY A 339 40.47 -56.17 -29.81
N ALA A 340 40.25 -55.33 -30.81
CA ALA A 340 40.40 -55.71 -32.22
C ALA A 340 41.87 -55.84 -32.65
N VAL A 341 42.72 -54.90 -32.21
CA VAL A 341 44.19 -54.97 -32.42
C VAL A 341 44.75 -56.22 -31.76
N ALA A 342 44.44 -56.46 -30.49
CA ALA A 342 44.90 -57.66 -29.77
C ALA A 342 44.50 -58.96 -30.48
N ARG A 343 43.26 -59.06 -31.02
CA ARG A 343 42.84 -60.23 -31.82
C ARG A 343 43.60 -60.37 -33.14
N ALA A 344 43.99 -59.26 -33.76
CA ALA A 344 44.77 -59.26 -35.00
C ALA A 344 46.24 -59.66 -34.76
N ASP A 345 46.87 -59.16 -33.69
CA ASP A 345 48.23 -59.55 -33.27
C ASP A 345 48.28 -61.04 -32.93
N ASP A 346 47.25 -61.53 -32.23
CA ASP A 346 47.10 -62.93 -31.82
C ASP A 346 46.90 -63.86 -33.03
N GLU A 347 46.21 -63.38 -34.08
CA GLU A 347 46.08 -64.09 -35.37
C GLU A 347 47.35 -64.03 -36.21
N ALA A 348 48.04 -62.89 -36.27
CA ALA A 348 49.35 -62.77 -36.92
C ALA A 348 50.38 -63.71 -36.26
N ALA A 349 50.36 -63.82 -34.92
CA ALA A 349 51.18 -64.76 -34.19
C ALA A 349 50.78 -66.24 -34.43
N ARG A 350 49.49 -66.54 -34.66
CA ARG A 350 49.05 -67.87 -35.13
C ARG A 350 49.58 -68.16 -36.54
N ALA A 351 49.43 -67.24 -37.47
CA ALA A 351 49.92 -67.35 -38.84
C ALA A 351 51.45 -67.56 -38.87
N GLN A 352 52.22 -66.75 -38.14
CA GLN A 352 53.68 -66.87 -38.09
C GLN A 352 54.14 -68.22 -37.50
N ARG A 353 53.42 -68.78 -36.52
CA ARG A 353 53.68 -70.14 -36.03
C ARG A 353 53.43 -71.19 -37.12
N ILE A 354 52.31 -71.10 -37.83
CA ILE A 354 51.97 -71.99 -38.94
C ILE A 354 53.01 -71.90 -40.07
N GLU A 355 53.46 -70.69 -40.44
CA GLU A 355 54.53 -70.49 -41.43
C GLU A 355 55.85 -71.10 -40.98
N THR A 356 56.21 -70.93 -39.70
CA THR A 356 57.42 -71.51 -39.10
C THR A 356 57.37 -73.03 -39.09
N ASP A 357 56.23 -73.64 -38.77
CA ASP A 357 56.06 -75.09 -38.76
C ASP A 357 55.96 -75.67 -40.18
N LEU A 358 55.36 -74.95 -41.14
CA LEU A 358 55.43 -75.28 -42.56
C LEU A 358 56.86 -75.20 -43.11
N ALA A 359 57.68 -74.27 -42.64
CA ALA A 359 59.10 -74.22 -42.99
C ALA A 359 59.87 -75.43 -42.45
N LYS A 360 59.65 -75.82 -41.17
CA LYS A 360 60.21 -77.07 -40.60
C LYS A 360 59.78 -78.31 -41.38
N ILE A 361 58.50 -78.41 -41.77
CA ILE A 361 57.98 -79.55 -42.54
C ILE A 361 58.62 -79.63 -43.94
N ARG A 362 58.91 -78.49 -44.58
CA ARG A 362 59.65 -78.44 -45.86
C ARG A 362 61.10 -78.91 -45.68
N ASP A 363 61.80 -78.39 -44.68
CA ASP A 363 63.17 -78.80 -44.33
C ASP A 363 63.24 -80.31 -44.01
N GLN A 364 62.33 -80.83 -43.18
CA GLN A 364 62.20 -82.27 -42.92
C GLN A 364 61.92 -83.09 -44.18
N LEU A 365 61.11 -82.58 -45.11
CA LEU A 365 60.84 -83.23 -46.39
C LEU A 365 62.07 -83.26 -47.31
N ASP A 366 62.87 -82.20 -47.33
CA ASP A 366 64.10 -82.13 -48.12
C ASP A 366 65.27 -82.93 -47.48
N GLN A 367 65.32 -83.01 -46.15
CA GLN A 367 66.14 -83.98 -45.42
C GLN A 367 65.72 -85.43 -45.73
N ALA A 368 64.41 -85.72 -45.76
CA ALA A 368 63.91 -87.05 -46.13
C ALA A 368 64.16 -87.40 -47.61
N ARG A 369 64.12 -86.41 -48.53
CA ARG A 369 64.49 -86.56 -49.94
C ARG A 369 65.97 -86.87 -50.11
N THR A 370 66.84 -86.05 -49.50
CA THR A 370 68.30 -86.24 -49.57
C THR A 370 68.72 -87.56 -48.93
N ALA A 371 68.21 -87.92 -47.74
CA ALA A 371 68.47 -89.22 -47.12
C ALA A 371 68.00 -90.40 -48.00
N LYS A 372 66.83 -90.30 -48.63
CA LYS A 372 66.31 -91.30 -49.57
C LYS A 372 67.20 -91.47 -50.80
N ASP A 373 67.75 -90.38 -51.33
CA ASP A 373 68.61 -90.43 -52.51
C ASP A 373 70.05 -90.89 -52.17
N THR A 374 70.56 -90.58 -50.97
CA THR A 374 71.75 -91.23 -50.40
C THR A 374 71.55 -92.74 -50.26
N LEU A 375 70.45 -93.20 -49.64
CA LEU A 375 70.12 -94.64 -49.52
C LEU A 375 69.95 -95.33 -50.89
N ARG A 376 69.55 -94.61 -51.94
CA ARG A 376 69.49 -95.12 -53.32
C ARG A 376 70.87 -95.25 -53.95
N GLU A 377 71.81 -94.37 -53.61
CA GLU A 377 73.20 -94.40 -54.09
C GLU A 377 74.02 -95.46 -53.34
N GLU A 378 73.89 -95.54 -52.01
CA GLU A 378 74.36 -96.68 -51.20
C GLU A 378 73.78 -97.99 -51.74
N GLY A 379 72.47 -98.03 -52.00
CA GLY A 379 71.80 -99.16 -52.62
C GLY A 379 72.20 -99.42 -54.08
N ARG A 380 72.88 -98.51 -54.77
CA ARG A 380 73.52 -98.76 -56.09
C ARG A 380 74.91 -99.34 -55.88
N SER A 381 75.73 -98.67 -55.06
CA SER A 381 77.07 -99.10 -54.65
C SER A 381 77.06 -100.53 -54.08
N LEU A 382 76.13 -100.89 -53.19
CA LEU A 382 76.01 -102.25 -52.66
C LEU A 382 75.66 -103.30 -53.72
N ARG A 383 74.88 -102.93 -54.76
CA ARG A 383 74.60 -103.83 -55.90
C ARG A 383 75.80 -103.98 -56.82
N GLU A 384 76.60 -102.93 -56.99
CA GLU A 384 77.84 -102.94 -57.75
C GLU A 384 78.91 -103.79 -57.03
N HIS A 385 79.14 -103.57 -55.74
CA HIS A 385 80.00 -104.42 -54.90
C HIS A 385 79.55 -105.89 -54.90
N LEU A 386 78.23 -106.15 -54.82
CA LEU A 386 77.70 -107.51 -54.92
C LEU A 386 77.93 -108.14 -56.30
N ALA A 387 77.80 -107.37 -57.39
CA ALA A 387 78.10 -107.85 -58.73
C ALA A 387 79.60 -108.18 -58.88
N THR A 388 80.49 -107.31 -58.40
CA THR A 388 81.94 -107.55 -58.34
C THR A 388 82.26 -108.81 -57.53
N ALA A 389 81.73 -108.93 -56.31
CA ALA A 389 81.95 -110.10 -55.46
C ALA A 389 81.38 -111.41 -56.07
N ILE A 390 80.31 -111.34 -56.87
CA ILE A 390 79.80 -112.48 -57.66
C ILE A 390 80.79 -112.87 -58.77
N VAL A 391 81.33 -111.89 -59.50
CA VAL A 391 82.35 -112.12 -60.55
C VAL A 391 83.62 -112.69 -59.94
N GLU A 392 84.13 -112.13 -58.83
CA GLU A 392 85.29 -112.64 -58.11
C GLU A 392 85.08 -114.07 -57.59
N ARG A 393 83.92 -114.34 -56.96
CA ARG A 393 83.54 -115.69 -56.49
C ARG A 393 83.53 -116.70 -57.63
N ASP A 394 82.95 -116.34 -58.78
CA ASP A 394 82.82 -117.28 -59.89
C ASP A 394 84.11 -117.40 -60.70
N ALA A 395 84.97 -116.38 -60.73
CA ALA A 395 86.35 -116.48 -61.19
C ALA A 395 87.22 -117.36 -60.28
N ALA A 396 87.07 -117.24 -58.95
CA ALA A 396 87.73 -118.10 -57.97
C ALA A 396 87.26 -119.56 -58.09
N ARG A 397 85.95 -119.78 -58.31
CA ARG A 397 85.41 -121.12 -58.64
C ARG A 397 85.93 -121.65 -59.97
N ALA A 398 86.12 -120.80 -60.99
CA ALA A 398 86.72 -121.20 -62.26
C ALA A 398 88.20 -121.57 -62.10
N ASN A 399 88.95 -120.84 -61.27
CA ASN A 399 90.32 -121.22 -60.87
C ASN A 399 90.32 -122.55 -60.12
N ALA A 400 89.50 -122.72 -59.08
CA ALA A 400 89.41 -123.97 -58.33
C ALA A 400 88.99 -125.18 -59.21
N ARG A 401 88.17 -124.95 -60.25
CA ARG A 401 87.87 -125.97 -61.28
C ARG A 401 89.09 -126.28 -62.15
N ARG A 402 89.82 -125.28 -62.65
CA ARG A 402 91.08 -125.47 -63.40
C ARG A 402 92.12 -126.23 -62.59
N GLU A 403 92.40 -125.79 -61.36
CA GLU A 403 93.31 -126.46 -60.43
C GLU A 403 92.89 -127.91 -60.17
N ARG A 404 91.58 -128.17 -60.01
CA ARG A 404 91.08 -129.54 -59.86
C ARG A 404 91.31 -130.37 -61.13
N THR A 405 91.00 -129.85 -62.31
CA THR A 405 91.29 -130.55 -63.58
C THR A 405 92.78 -130.83 -63.75
N HIS A 406 93.67 -129.90 -63.38
CA HIS A 406 95.12 -130.13 -63.40
C HIS A 406 95.58 -131.13 -62.33
N ALA A 407 94.97 -131.12 -61.14
CA ALA A 407 95.23 -132.14 -60.11
C ALA A 407 94.78 -133.54 -60.56
N ASP A 408 93.58 -133.65 -61.15
CA ASP A 408 93.02 -134.89 -61.70
C ASP A 408 93.88 -135.39 -62.89
N GLN A 409 94.40 -134.49 -63.74
CA GLN A 409 95.38 -134.81 -64.79
C GLN A 409 96.67 -135.41 -64.20
N ARG A 410 97.32 -134.74 -63.23
CA ARG A 410 98.52 -135.27 -62.57
C ARG A 410 98.27 -136.62 -61.88
N ILE A 411 97.09 -136.81 -61.29
CA ILE A 411 96.71 -138.09 -60.69
C ILE A 411 96.59 -139.17 -61.77
N SER A 412 95.96 -138.88 -62.90
CA SER A 412 95.87 -139.79 -64.05
C SER A 412 97.24 -140.14 -64.64
N GLU A 413 98.14 -139.16 -64.74
CA GLU A 413 99.54 -139.36 -65.16
C GLU A 413 100.30 -140.26 -64.16
N LEU A 414 100.21 -139.97 -62.86
CA LEU A 414 100.83 -140.77 -61.80
C LEU A 414 100.26 -142.20 -61.73
N SER A 415 98.95 -142.38 -61.93
CA SER A 415 98.32 -143.70 -62.08
C SER A 415 98.85 -144.43 -63.31
N THR A 416 98.93 -143.77 -64.46
CA THR A 416 99.47 -144.36 -65.69
C THR A 416 100.92 -144.81 -65.52
N ILE A 417 101.75 -144.00 -64.86
CA ILE A 417 103.15 -144.35 -64.54
C ILE A 417 103.20 -145.52 -63.52
N SER A 418 102.31 -145.52 -62.53
CA SER A 418 102.22 -146.60 -61.53
C SER A 418 101.77 -147.93 -62.16
N ASP A 419 100.80 -147.90 -63.07
CA ASP A 419 100.32 -149.07 -63.80
C ASP A 419 101.39 -149.61 -64.76
N GLN A 420 102.18 -148.73 -65.40
CA GLN A 420 103.37 -149.13 -66.18
C GLN A 420 104.44 -149.78 -65.30
N GLN A 421 104.69 -149.26 -64.08
CA GLN A 421 105.59 -149.90 -63.11
C GLN A 421 105.05 -151.25 -62.62
N ILE A 422 103.74 -151.37 -62.36
CA ILE A 422 103.09 -152.63 -61.96
C ILE A 422 103.12 -153.65 -63.12
N ALA A 423 102.98 -153.23 -64.37
CA ALA A 423 103.16 -154.09 -65.53
C ALA A 423 104.61 -154.60 -65.61
N HIS A 424 105.60 -153.70 -65.56
CA HIS A 424 107.02 -154.06 -65.61
C HIS A 424 107.44 -155.01 -64.46
N LEU A 425 106.90 -154.79 -63.25
CA LEU A 425 107.09 -155.69 -62.10
C LEU A 425 106.35 -157.04 -62.25
N ARG A 426 105.23 -157.09 -62.98
CA ARG A 426 104.53 -158.35 -63.31
C ARG A 426 105.28 -159.15 -64.37
N ASP A 427 105.85 -158.50 -65.36
CA ASP A 427 106.63 -159.14 -66.42
C ASP A 427 107.92 -159.73 -65.85
N GLY A 428 108.69 -158.97 -65.07
CA GLY A 428 109.86 -159.51 -64.34
C GLY A 428 109.49 -160.63 -63.35
N ALA A 429 108.30 -160.55 -62.73
CA ALA A 429 107.78 -161.64 -61.90
C ALA A 429 107.25 -162.84 -62.72
N ALA A 430 107.02 -162.71 -64.02
CA ALA A 430 106.71 -163.81 -64.93
C ALA A 430 108.00 -164.50 -65.41
N GLU A 431 109.04 -163.73 -65.74
CA GLU A 431 110.39 -164.22 -66.08
C GLU A 431 110.98 -165.04 -64.93
N LEU A 432 110.97 -164.53 -63.70
CA LEU A 432 111.40 -165.27 -62.51
C LEU A 432 110.59 -166.57 -62.28
N ARG A 433 109.30 -166.59 -62.66
CA ARG A 433 108.45 -167.80 -62.61
C ARG A 433 108.69 -168.75 -63.79
N GLN A 434 109.40 -168.32 -64.83
CA GLN A 434 109.87 -169.17 -65.92
C GLN A 434 111.21 -169.82 -65.52
N GLU A 435 112.18 -169.04 -65.03
CA GLU A 435 113.46 -169.55 -64.52
C GLU A 435 113.27 -170.61 -63.42
N VAL A 436 112.38 -170.37 -62.45
CA VAL A 436 112.08 -171.34 -61.38
C VAL A 436 111.43 -172.63 -61.91
N ARG A 437 110.72 -172.58 -63.06
CA ARG A 437 110.18 -173.77 -63.72
C ARG A 437 111.26 -174.53 -64.48
N GLU A 438 112.16 -173.83 -65.16
CA GLU A 438 113.30 -174.44 -65.87
C GLU A 438 114.33 -175.06 -64.91
N GLN A 439 114.57 -174.45 -63.74
CA GLN A 439 115.41 -175.02 -62.69
C GLN A 439 114.80 -176.30 -62.08
N ARG A 440 113.48 -176.31 -61.80
CA ARG A 440 112.79 -177.51 -61.30
C ARG A 440 112.71 -178.64 -62.34
N GLY A 441 112.77 -178.34 -63.63
CA GLY A 441 112.82 -179.33 -64.71
C GLY A 441 114.11 -180.16 -64.80
N ARG A 442 115.17 -179.81 -64.04
CA ARG A 442 116.48 -180.50 -64.08
C ARG A 442 116.81 -181.35 -62.85
N ALA A 443 115.92 -181.43 -61.86
CA ALA A 443 116.24 -182.01 -60.54
C ALA A 443 115.89 -183.50 -60.38
N ASP A 444 114.66 -183.94 -60.71
CA ASP A 444 114.17 -185.28 -60.32
C ASP A 444 113.33 -186.02 -61.39
N ARG A 445 113.93 -187.06 -61.99
CA ARG A 445 113.31 -188.29 -62.53
C ARG A 445 114.47 -189.29 -62.72
N PRO A 446 114.38 -190.60 -62.35
CA PRO A 446 113.18 -191.47 -62.28
C PRO A 446 112.85 -191.97 -60.85
N LEU A 447 111.73 -192.66 -60.56
CA LEU A 447 110.77 -193.42 -61.38
C LEU A 447 109.28 -193.11 -61.03
N LEU A 448 108.37 -193.19 -62.03
CA LEU A 448 106.88 -193.41 -61.97
C LEU A 448 105.91 -192.34 -61.38
N ASP A 449 104.71 -192.07 -61.94
CA ASP A 449 104.40 -191.76 -63.37
C ASP A 449 103.12 -190.87 -63.67
N PRO A 450 101.83 -191.27 -63.41
CA PRO A 450 100.73 -190.91 -64.36
C PRO A 450 99.38 -190.33 -63.83
N THR A 451 98.61 -189.68 -64.73
CA THR A 451 97.16 -189.24 -64.70
C THR A 451 96.72 -188.18 -63.65
N SER A 452 95.77 -187.24 -63.83
CA SER A 452 94.94 -186.66 -64.93
C SER A 452 94.05 -185.48 -64.35
N ALA A 453 93.42 -184.50 -65.03
CA ALA A 453 93.45 -183.94 -66.41
C ALA A 453 92.71 -182.54 -66.48
N SER A 454 91.89 -182.28 -67.53
CA SER A 454 91.08 -181.10 -67.97
C SER A 454 89.95 -180.58 -67.03
N GLY A 455 89.28 -179.43 -67.24
CA GLY A 455 89.34 -178.37 -68.28
C GLY A 455 87.94 -177.77 -68.65
N GLY A 456 87.88 -176.58 -69.27
CA GLY A 456 86.65 -175.87 -69.73
C GLY A 456 85.96 -174.99 -68.66
N ASP A 457 85.32 -173.84 -68.96
CA ASP A 457 85.19 -173.05 -70.21
C ASP A 457 85.59 -171.58 -69.94
#